data_AF-A0A6P0TJD4-F1
#
_entry.id   AF-A0A6P0TJD4-F1
#
_cell.length_a   1.000
_cell.length_b   1.000
_cell.length_c   1.000
_cell.angle_alpha   90.00
_cell.angle_beta   90.00
_cell.angle_gamma   90.00
#
_symmetry.space_group_name_H-M   'P 1'
#
loop_
_entity.id
_entity.type
_entity.pdbx_description
1 polymer ?
#
loop_
_entity_poly.entity_id
_entity_poly.type
_entity_poly.pdbx_seq_one_letter_code
_entity_poly.pdbx_strand_id
1 'polypeptide(L)'
;MQSPQIQLLPLTAAVPSHQATTLDVLIKITPPRTQDNLGRPRLNLSLVIDRSSSMSVKGRLEYAKAAARHVVQQLEEGDRLSIVT
;
A
#
# COMPACT_ATOMS: atom_id res chain seq x y z
N MET A 1 -14.16 8.10 15.20
CA MET A 1 -13.59 7.46 13.99
C MET A 1 -14.73 7.19 13.05
N GLN A 2 -14.69 7.69 11.81
CA GLN A 2 -15.71 7.31 10.82
C GLN A 2 -15.42 5.88 10.33
N SER A 3 -16.45 5.05 10.19
CA SER A 3 -16.30 3.69 9.68
C SER A 3 -16.13 3.70 8.15
N PRO A 4 -15.35 2.76 7.57
CA PRO A 4 -15.29 2.62 6.11
C PRO A 4 -16.66 2.24 5.55
N GLN A 5 -16.97 2.73 4.35
CA GLN A 5 -18.16 2.32 3.62
C GLN A 5 -17.87 1.01 2.90
N ILE A 6 -18.65 -0.03 3.19
CA ILE A 6 -18.53 -1.34 2.54
C ILE A 6 -19.73 -1.51 1.61
N GLN A 7 -19.48 -1.80 0.34
CA GLN A 7 -20.51 -2.13 -0.64
C GLN A 7 -20.31 -3.56 -1.14
N LEU A 8 -21.40 -4.31 -1.21
CA LEU A 8 -21.45 -5.63 -1.83
C LEU A 8 -22.12 -5.48 -3.19
N LEU A 9 -21.36 -5.69 -4.26
CA LEU A 9 -21.81 -5.52 -5.63
C LEU A 9 -21.92 -6.92 -6.26
N PRO A 10 -23.12 -7.51 -6.34
CA PRO A 10 -23.27 -8.83 -6.93
C PRO A 10 -23.07 -8.77 -8.44
N LEU A 11 -22.52 -9.85 -9.02
CA LEU A 11 -22.33 -9.95 -10.47
C LEU A 11 -23.65 -9.87 -11.24
N THR A 12 -24.74 -10.39 -10.67
CA THR A 12 -26.10 -10.32 -11.20
C THR A 12 -27.06 -9.75 -10.17
N ALA A 13 -28.10 -9.05 -10.61
CA ALA A 13 -29.08 -8.44 -9.71
C ALA A 13 -30.04 -9.45 -9.06
N ALA A 14 -30.10 -10.68 -9.56
CA ALA A 14 -30.98 -11.73 -9.06
C ALA A 14 -30.39 -13.13 -9.31
N VAL A 15 -30.87 -14.09 -8.54
CA VAL A 15 -30.60 -15.53 -8.67
C VAL A 15 -31.91 -16.32 -8.60
N PRO A 16 -32.00 -17.53 -9.19
CA PRO A 16 -33.19 -18.36 -9.11
C PRO A 16 -33.53 -18.78 -7.67
N SER A 17 -34.81 -18.74 -7.29
CA SER A 17 -35.28 -19.07 -5.93
C SER A 17 -35.27 -20.56 -5.59
N HIS A 18 -35.21 -21.44 -6.59
CA HIS A 18 -35.36 -22.90 -6.43
C HIS A 18 -34.11 -23.69 -6.83
N GLN A 19 -32.97 -23.00 -7.01
CA GLN A 19 -31.73 -23.64 -7.42
C GLN A 19 -30.55 -23.06 -6.65
N ALA A 20 -29.71 -23.93 -6.10
CA ALA A 20 -28.44 -23.53 -5.51
C ALA A 20 -27.57 -22.84 -6.57
N THR A 21 -27.17 -21.61 -6.30
CA THR A 21 -26.43 -20.76 -7.24
C THR A 21 -25.22 -20.18 -6.53
N THR A 22 -24.05 -20.30 -7.13
CA THR A 22 -22.86 -19.54 -6.71
C THR A 22 -22.94 -18.16 -7.35
N LEU A 23 -22.87 -17.11 -6.52
CA LEU A 23 -22.89 -15.72 -6.97
C LEU A 23 -21.59 -15.05 -6.55
N ASP A 24 -20.81 -14.61 -7.54
CA ASP A 24 -19.64 -13.80 -7.30
C ASP A 24 -20.07 -12.40 -6.84
N VAL A 25 -19.42 -11.91 -5.79
CA VAL A 25 -19.70 -10.58 -5.21
C VAL A 25 -18.41 -9.80 -5.14
N LEU A 26 -18.41 -8.61 -5.72
CA LEU A 26 -17.35 -7.64 -5.55
C LEU A 26 -17.56 -6.89 -4.23
N ILE A 27 -16.61 -7.02 -3.31
CA ILE A 27 -16.58 -6.24 -2.07
C ILE A 27 -15.77 -4.96 -2.33
N LYS A 28 -16.45 -3.82 -2.33
CA LYS A 28 -15.80 -2.50 -2.43
C LYS A 28 -15.72 -1.86 -1.05
N ILE A 29 -14.51 -1.65 -0.57
CA ILE A 29 -14.23 -0.96 0.69
C ILE A 29 -13.75 0.46 0.34
N THR A 30 -14.52 1.47 0.75
CA THR A 30 -14.15 2.88 0.59
C THR A 30 -13.77 3.42 1.97
N PRO A 31 -12.52 3.88 2.16
CA PRO A 31 -12.13 4.50 3.43
C PRO A 31 -12.97 5.75 3.68
N PRO A 32 -13.22 6.12 4.95
CA PRO A 32 -13.87 7.39 5.26
C PRO A 32 -13.01 8.54 4.72
N ARG A 33 -13.64 9.67 4.38
CA ARG A 33 -12.88 10.89 4.08
C ARG A 33 -12.11 11.28 5.33
N THR A 34 -10.79 11.21 5.27
CA THR A 34 -9.93 11.71 6.33
C THR A 34 -10.25 13.20 6.51
N GLN A 35 -10.46 13.65 7.75
CA GLN A 35 -10.47 15.09 8.01
C GLN A 35 -9.08 15.61 7.63
N ASP A 36 -9.01 16.64 6.79
CA ASP A 36 -7.79 17.17 6.15
C ASP A 36 -6.70 17.66 7.13
N ASN A 37 -6.91 17.54 8.43
CA ASN A 37 -6.11 18.16 9.47
C ASN A 37 -5.51 17.20 10.50
N LEU A 38 -5.43 15.90 10.18
CA LEU A 38 -4.48 15.03 10.87
C LEU A 38 -3.15 15.21 10.15
N GLY A 39 -2.29 16.12 10.66
CA GLY A 39 -0.95 16.34 10.10
C GLY A 39 -0.22 15.01 9.84
N ARG A 40 0.79 15.04 8.96
CA ARG A 40 1.52 13.84 8.51
C ARG A 40 1.90 12.95 9.72
N PRO A 41 1.45 11.69 9.76
CA PRO A 41 1.82 10.80 10.85
C PRO A 41 3.30 10.47 10.77
N ARG A 42 3.95 10.31 11.93
CA ARG A 42 5.33 9.84 11.99
C ARG A 42 5.43 8.46 11.33
N LEU A 43 6.37 8.32 10.42
CA LEU A 43 6.61 7.09 9.68
C LEU A 43 7.65 6.21 10.38
N ASN A 44 7.50 4.90 10.25
CA ASN A 44 8.51 3.92 10.60
C ASN A 44 8.74 3.01 9.39
N LEU A 45 9.83 3.26 8.66
CA LEU A 45 10.12 2.64 7.37
C LEU A 45 11.37 1.77 7.44
N SER A 46 11.35 0.66 6.71
CA SER A 46 12.53 -0.17 6.48
C SER A 46 12.80 -0.30 4.99
N LEU A 47 13.98 0.13 4.56
CA LEU A 47 14.46 -0.02 3.19
C LEU A 47 15.31 -1.28 3.11
N VAL A 48 14.82 -2.29 2.40
CA VAL A 48 15.56 -3.53 2.13
C VAL A 48 16.14 -3.45 0.72
N ILE A 49 17.46 -3.32 0.61
CA ILE A 49 18.18 -3.15 -0.66
C ILE A 49 18.84 -4.47 -1.03
N ASP A 50 18.36 -5.11 -2.10
CA ASP A 50 18.98 -6.33 -2.62
C ASP A 50 20.45 -6.09 -3.03
N ARG A 51 21.32 -7.02 -2.63
CA ARG A 51 22.75 -7.07 -2.96
C ARG A 51 23.13 -8.28 -3.81
N SER A 52 22.17 -8.96 -4.42
CA SER A 52 22.41 -10.06 -5.35
C SER A 52 23.34 -9.64 -6.50
N SER A 53 24.01 -10.61 -7.13
CA SER A 53 24.94 -10.34 -8.24
C SER A 53 24.31 -9.56 -9.40
N SER A 54 22.99 -9.71 -9.60
CA SER A 54 22.24 -8.97 -10.62
C SER A 54 22.18 -7.45 -10.37
N MET A 55 22.36 -7.01 -9.12
CA MET A 55 22.33 -5.61 -8.74
C MET A 55 23.62 -4.86 -9.09
N SER A 56 24.72 -5.58 -9.32
CA SER A 56 25.97 -5.03 -9.83
C SER A 56 25.91 -4.72 -11.33
N VAL A 57 24.93 -5.26 -12.05
CA VAL A 57 24.80 -5.09 -13.50
C VAL A 57 24.21 -3.71 -13.81
N LYS A 58 24.85 -2.98 -14.73
CA LYS A 58 24.38 -1.68 -15.26
C LYS A 58 24.08 -0.63 -14.18
N GLY A 59 24.77 -0.70 -13.04
CA GLY A 59 24.63 0.30 -11.97
C GLY A 59 23.30 0.27 -11.21
N ARG A 60 22.53 -0.83 -11.27
CA ARG A 60 21.24 -0.96 -10.55
C ARG A 60 21.34 -0.66 -9.06
N LEU A 61 22.42 -1.12 -8.42
CA LEU A 61 22.66 -0.83 -7.01
C LEU A 61 22.86 0.68 -6.76
N GLU A 62 23.51 1.40 -7.67
CA GLU A 62 23.68 2.85 -7.54
C GLU A 62 22.36 3.60 -7.71
N TYR A 63 21.49 3.16 -8.63
CA TYR A 63 20.13 3.68 -8.72
C TYR A 63 19.30 3.38 -7.46
N ALA A 64 19.40 2.17 -6.90
CA ALA A 64 18.72 1.82 -5.66
C ALA A 64 19.19 2.70 -4.48
N LYS A 65 20.50 2.96 -4.38
CA LYS A 65 21.05 3.92 -3.40
C LYS A 65 20.57 5.34 -3.65
N ALA A 66 20.51 5.79 -4.90
CA ALA A 66 20.02 7.12 -5.24
C ALA A 66 18.54 7.29 -4.84
N ALA A 67 17.70 6.30 -5.11
CA ALA A 67 16.31 6.27 -4.67
C ALA A 67 16.19 6.23 -3.14
N ALA A 68 17.00 5.41 -2.46
CA ALA A 68 17.03 5.37 -0.99
C ALA A 68 17.41 6.73 -0.39
N ARG A 69 18.42 7.41 -0.95
CA ARG A 69 18.79 8.77 -0.56
C ARG A 69 17.63 9.75 -0.74
N HIS A 70 16.88 9.63 -1.83
CA HIS A 70 15.69 10.45 -2.05
C HIS A 70 14.61 10.19 -0.98
N VAL A 71 14.37 8.94 -0.60
CA VAL A 71 13.45 8.62 0.51
C VAL A 71 13.89 9.29 1.80
N VAL A 72 15.18 9.20 2.16
CA VAL A 72 15.71 9.83 3.38
C VAL A 72 15.50 11.35 3.37
N GLN A 73 15.67 12.00 2.22
CA GLN A 73 15.47 13.45 2.07
C GLN A 73 14.02 13.90 2.30
N GLN A 74 13.05 12.99 2.16
CA GLN A 74 11.62 13.27 2.34
C GLN A 74 11.10 12.91 3.74
N LEU A 75 11.98 12.43 4.63
CA LEU A 75 11.63 12.17 6.02
C LEU A 75 11.64 13.47 6.83
N GLU A 76 10.73 13.57 7.79
CA GLU A 76 10.64 14.67 8.74
C GLU A 76 11.22 14.27 10.09
N GLU A 77 11.44 15.28 10.94
CA GLU A 77 11.89 15.07 12.31
C GLU A 77 10.89 14.18 13.07
N GLY A 78 11.39 13.06 13.61
CA GLY A 78 10.60 12.08 14.36
C GLY A 78 10.22 10.82 13.58
N ASP A 79 10.48 10.77 12.27
CA ASP A 79 10.41 9.54 11.49
C ASP A 79 11.54 8.58 11.87
N ARG A 80 11.30 7.28 11.72
CA ARG A 80 12.27 6.22 11.94
C ARG A 80 12.58 5.49 10.64
N LEU A 81 13.87 5.28 10.40
CA LEU A 81 14.36 4.59 9.22
C LEU A 81 15.33 3.48 9.63
N SER A 82 15.14 2.28 9.09
CA SER A 82 16.15 1.24 9.02
C SER A 82 16.54 0.94 7.58
N ILE A 83 17.80 0.58 7.36
CA ILE A 83 18.30 0.12 6.06
C ILE A 83 18.88 -1.28 6.26
N VAL A 84 18.40 -2.24 5.48
CA VAL A 84 18.85 -3.64 5.47
C VAL A 84 19.39 -3.93 4.07
N THR A 85 20.54 -4.62 3.98
CA THR A 85 21.19 -4.92 2.70
C THR A 85 21.72 -6.33 2.64
#